data_AF-A0A2W1DTM6-F1
#
_entry.id   AF-A0A2W1DTM6-F1
#
_cell.length_a   1.000
_cell.length_b   1.000
_cell.length_c   1.000
_cell.angle_alpha   90.00
_cell.angle_beta   90.00
_cell.angle_gamma   90.00
#
_symmetry.space_group_name_H-M   'P 1'
#
loop_
_entity.id
_entity.type
_entity.pdbx_description
1 polymer ?
#
loop_
_entity_poly.entity_id
_entity_poly.type
_entity_poly.pdbx_seq_one_letter_code
_entity_poly.pdbx_strand_id
1 'polypeptide(L)'
;MASSQVVLYDLPSKQGTAWSLNPWKTRMILNYKKIPYTTEWVEYPDLAPKFKALSIPPNPKDAPGYFADYSSPAIRYADGTYQMDSWPIAHSLE
;
A
#
# COMPACT_ATOMS: atom_id res chain seq x y z
N MET A 1 -13.84 -17.02 -8.47
CA MET A 1 -12.38 -17.26 -8.46
C MET A 1 -11.70 -15.93 -8.18
N ALA A 2 -11.48 -15.59 -6.90
CA ALA A 2 -10.80 -14.35 -6.57
C ALA A 2 -9.35 -14.48 -7.03
N SER A 3 -8.94 -13.64 -8.00
CA SER A 3 -7.56 -13.60 -8.47
C SER A 3 -6.65 -13.39 -7.26
N SER A 4 -5.78 -14.37 -6.99
CA SER A 4 -4.80 -14.39 -5.89
C SER A 4 -3.62 -13.46 -6.21
N GLN A 5 -3.93 -12.21 -6.55
CA GLN A 5 -2.97 -11.26 -7.09
C GLN A 5 -2.68 -10.17 -6.06
N VAL A 6 -1.39 -9.91 -5.87
CA VAL A 6 -0.92 -8.83 -5.02
C VAL A 6 -1.31 -7.48 -5.63
N VAL A 7 -1.89 -6.59 -4.83
CA VAL A 7 -2.25 -5.23 -5.26
C VAL A 7 -1.51 -4.22 -4.40
N LEU A 8 -0.75 -3.34 -5.04
CA LEU A 8 -0.12 -2.19 -4.39
C LEU A 8 -1.00 -0.96 -4.59
N TYR A 9 -1.53 -0.41 -3.50
CA TYR A 9 -2.22 0.87 -3.49
C TYR A 9 -1.19 2.00 -3.39
N ASP A 10 -1.10 2.82 -4.44
CA ASP A 10 -0.10 3.89 -4.59
C ASP A 10 -0.76 5.20 -5.06
N LEU A 11 -0.06 6.31 -4.86
CA LEU A 11 -0.48 7.65 -5.27
C LEU A 11 -0.03 7.92 -6.72
N PRO A 12 -0.94 8.29 -7.63
CA PRO A 12 -0.56 8.66 -8.98
C PRO A 12 0.14 10.02 -8.99
N SER A 13 1.08 10.20 -9.93
CA SER A 13 1.49 11.52 -10.38
C SER A 13 0.48 12.09 -11.38
N LYS A 14 0.65 13.33 -11.83
CA LYS A 14 -0.14 13.87 -12.96
C LYS A 14 -0.01 13.02 -14.24
N GLN A 15 1.07 12.26 -14.38
CA GLN A 15 1.33 11.36 -15.49
C GLN A 15 0.90 9.91 -15.21
N GLY A 16 0.26 9.63 -14.06
CA GLY A 16 -0.13 8.27 -13.67
C GLY A 16 1.05 7.37 -13.31
N THR A 17 2.16 7.95 -12.85
CA THR A 17 3.39 7.23 -12.49
C THR A 17 3.69 7.32 -10.99
N ALA A 18 4.50 6.38 -10.49
CA ALA A 18 4.94 6.36 -9.10
C ALA A 18 5.94 7.49 -8.84
N TRP A 19 5.73 8.25 -7.78
CA TRP A 19 6.58 9.39 -7.41
C TRP A 19 6.87 9.48 -5.91
N SER A 20 5.97 8.97 -5.07
CA SER A 20 6.10 9.10 -3.61
C SER A 20 7.13 8.12 -3.05
N LEU A 21 8.01 8.61 -2.19
CA LEU A 21 9.12 7.83 -1.64
C LEU A 21 8.68 6.66 -0.75
N ASN A 22 7.57 6.81 -0.01
CA ASN A 22 7.09 5.74 0.87
C ASN A 22 6.60 4.52 0.07
N PRO A 23 5.74 4.67 -0.94
CA PRO A 23 5.37 3.57 -1.83
C PRO A 23 6.52 2.97 -2.64
N TRP A 24 7.52 3.77 -3.00
CA TRP A 24 8.72 3.25 -3.67
C TRP A 24 9.44 2.18 -2.85
N LYS A 25 9.44 2.25 -1.51
CA LYS A 25 10.02 1.20 -0.65
C LYS A 25 9.35 -0.15 -0.90
N THR A 26 8.01 -0.19 -0.83
CA THR A 26 7.23 -1.40 -1.11
C THR A 26 7.41 -1.87 -2.55
N ARG A 27 7.39 -0.94 -3.52
CA ARG A 27 7.60 -1.22 -4.94
C ARG A 27 8.97 -1.88 -5.20
N MET A 28 10.03 -1.38 -4.55
CA MET A 28 11.37 -1.92 -4.69
C MET A 28 11.47 -3.35 -4.15
N ILE A 29 10.86 -3.65 -3.00
CA ILE A 29 10.88 -5.00 -2.42
C ILE A 29 10.13 -5.98 -3.30
N LEU A 30 8.94 -5.61 -3.78
CA LEU A 30 8.16 -6.44 -4.71
C LEU A 30 8.93 -6.73 -6.00
N ASN A 31 9.57 -5.71 -6.58
CA ASN A 31 10.40 -5.86 -7.78
C ASN A 31 11.64 -6.72 -7.52
N TYR A 32 12.33 -6.49 -6.39
CA TYR A 32 13.53 -7.23 -6.00
C TYR A 32 13.24 -8.73 -5.83
N LYS A 33 12.12 -9.04 -5.16
CA LYS A 33 11.66 -10.42 -4.94
C LYS A 33 10.92 -11.02 -6.15
N LYS A 34 10.78 -10.27 -7.25
CA LYS A 34 10.06 -10.67 -8.47
C LYS A 34 8.62 -11.14 -8.19
N ILE A 35 7.96 -10.54 -7.21
CA ILE A 35 6.57 -10.83 -6.88
C ILE A 35 5.69 -10.14 -7.94
N PRO A 36 4.80 -10.87 -8.65
CA PRO A 36 3.85 -10.24 -9.56
C PRO A 36 2.81 -9.42 -8.79
N TYR A 37 2.68 -8.15 -9.11
CA TYR A 37 1.66 -7.27 -8.52
C TYR A 37 1.08 -6.31 -9.55
N THR A 38 -0.11 -5.83 -9.27
CA THR A 38 -0.69 -4.67 -9.97
C THR A 38 -0.67 -3.45 -9.08
N THR A 39 -0.48 -2.27 -9.67
CA THR A 39 -0.64 -1.01 -8.95
C THR A 39 -2.07 -0.51 -9.13
N GLU A 40 -2.74 -0.23 -8.02
CA GLU A 40 -4.02 0.47 -8.00
C GLU A 40 -3.76 1.91 -7.55
N TRP A 41 -4.01 2.85 -8.45
CA TRP A 41 -3.80 4.27 -8.17
C TRP A 41 -4.96 4.83 -7.36
N VAL A 42 -4.63 5.52 -6.27
CA VAL A 42 -5.60 6.14 -5.37
C VAL A 42 -5.19 7.58 -5.13
N GLU A 43 -6.10 8.52 -5.33
CA GLU A 43 -5.84 9.92 -5.03
C GLU A 43 -5.86 10.16 -3.51
N TYR A 44 -5.14 11.19 -3.04
CA TYR A 44 -5.05 11.50 -1.62
C TYR A 44 -6.40 11.59 -0.89
N PRO A 45 -7.43 12.29 -1.43
CA PRO A 45 -8.74 12.40 -0.76
C PRO A 45 -9.46 11.04 -0.65
N ASP A 46 -9.13 10.11 -1.55
CA ASP A 46 -9.82 8.82 -1.67
C ASP A 46 -9.16 7.71 -0.85
N LEU A 47 -7.95 7.92 -0.31
CA LEU A 47 -7.26 6.94 0.52
C LEU A 47 -8.10 6.51 1.73
N ALA A 48 -8.54 7.49 2.53
CA ALA A 48 -9.30 7.23 3.75
C ALA A 48 -10.64 6.50 3.49
N PRO A 49 -11.54 6.98 2.60
CA PRO A 49 -12.81 6.27 2.35
C PRO A 49 -12.57 4.88 1.76
N LYS A 50 -11.59 4.71 0.88
CA LYS A 50 -11.26 3.42 0.27
C LYS A 50 -10.73 2.42 1.28
N PHE A 51 -9.77 2.81 2.10
CA PHE A 51 -9.16 1.90 3.08
C PHE A 51 -10.14 1.54 4.19
N LYS A 52 -11.04 2.46 4.56
CA LYS A 52 -12.19 2.14 5.42
C LYS A 52 -13.12 1.11 4.78
N ALA A 53 -13.47 1.27 3.51
CA ALA A 53 -14.32 0.31 2.79
C ALA A 53 -13.68 -1.08 2.68
N LEU A 54 -12.34 -1.12 2.58
CA LEU A 54 -11.55 -2.35 2.60
C LEU A 54 -11.30 -2.91 4.01
N SER A 55 -11.87 -2.29 5.05
CA SER A 55 -11.67 -2.68 6.46
C SER A 55 -10.20 -2.70 6.90
N ILE A 56 -9.37 -1.87 6.28
CA ILE A 56 -7.97 -1.67 6.69
C ILE A 56 -7.98 -0.86 7.98
N PRO A 57 -7.28 -1.31 9.05
CA PRO A 57 -7.20 -0.55 10.29
C PRO A 57 -6.41 0.75 10.06
N PRO A 58 -6.74 1.84 10.77
CA PRO A 58 -5.93 3.06 10.71
C PRO A 58 -4.54 2.83 11.30
N ASN A 59 -3.58 3.65 10.90
CA ASN A 59 -2.24 3.64 11.48
C ASN A 59 -2.30 3.86 13.00
N PRO A 60 -1.44 3.18 13.80
CA PRO A 60 -1.35 3.42 15.23
C PRO A 60 -0.89 4.85 15.50
N LYS A 61 -1.60 5.57 16.39
CA LYS A 61 -1.29 6.98 16.70
C LYS A 61 0.02 7.17 17.47
N ASP A 62 0.49 6.10 18.09
CA ASP A 62 1.74 5.98 18.82
C ASP A 62 2.90 5.48 17.93
N ALA A 63 2.63 5.12 16.67
CA ALA A 63 3.68 4.69 15.76
C ALA A 63 4.65 5.83 15.43
N PRO A 64 5.98 5.56 15.39
CA PRO A 64 6.97 6.53 14.92
C PRO A 64 6.64 6.99 13.50
N GLY A 65 6.50 8.30 13.30
CA GLY A 65 6.16 8.86 11.98
C GLY A 65 4.68 8.86 11.65
N TYR A 66 3.79 8.63 12.64
CA TYR A 66 2.35 8.85 12.47
C TYR A 66 2.08 10.29 12.01
N PHE A 67 1.39 10.40 10.87
CA PHE A 67 0.95 11.67 10.29
C PHE A 67 -0.54 11.66 9.96
N ALA A 68 -1.09 10.50 9.58
CA ALA A 68 -2.49 10.33 9.24
C ALA A 68 -2.98 8.92 9.56
N ASP A 69 -4.26 8.79 9.87
CA ASP A 69 -4.94 7.50 10.08
C ASP A 69 -4.80 6.58 8.86
N TYR A 70 -4.81 7.13 7.64
CA TYR A 70 -4.67 6.37 6.40
C TYR A 70 -3.61 7.00 5.51
N SER A 71 -2.70 6.17 5.01
CA SER A 71 -1.52 6.62 4.26
C SER A 71 -1.17 5.66 3.14
N SER A 72 -0.54 6.19 2.09
CA SER A 72 0.12 5.37 1.06
C SER A 72 1.57 5.05 1.48
N PRO A 73 2.07 3.83 1.29
CA PRO A 73 1.45 2.71 0.59
C PRO A 73 0.55 1.82 1.46
N ALA A 74 -0.33 1.09 0.79
CA ALA A 74 -0.97 -0.11 1.33
C ALA A 74 -0.85 -1.26 0.31
N ILE A 75 -0.89 -2.50 0.79
CA ILE A 75 -0.81 -3.71 -0.03
C ILE A 75 -1.96 -4.64 0.30
N ARG A 76 -2.49 -5.29 -0.72
CA ARG A 76 -3.31 -6.50 -0.60
C ARG A 76 -2.45 -7.69 -1.01
N TYR A 77 -2.31 -8.68 -0.14
CA TYR A 77 -1.60 -9.91 -0.44
C TYR A 77 -2.45 -10.88 -1.27
N ALA A 78 -1.80 -11.91 -1.80
CA ALA A 78 -2.47 -12.95 -2.59
C ALA A 78 -3.50 -13.75 -1.78
N ASP A 79 -3.36 -13.82 -0.46
CA ASP A 79 -4.32 -14.45 0.47
C ASP A 79 -5.53 -13.56 0.79
N GLY A 80 -5.55 -12.33 0.27
CA GLY A 80 -6.61 -11.35 0.47
C GLY A 80 -6.46 -10.49 1.72
N THR A 81 -5.40 -10.69 2.51
CA THR A 81 -5.10 -9.81 3.65
C THR A 81 -4.59 -8.45 3.19
N TYR A 82 -4.77 -7.44 4.03
CA TYR A 82 -4.36 -6.07 3.76
C TYR A 82 -3.37 -5.61 4.81
N GLN A 83 -2.40 -4.79 4.38
CA GLN A 83 -1.45 -4.16 5.28
C GLN A 83 -1.12 -2.76 4.79
N MET A 84 -1.04 -1.83 5.73
CA MET A 84 -0.70 -0.43 5.48
C MET A 84 0.65 -0.12 6.09
N ASP A 85 1.27 0.96 5.61
CA ASP A 85 2.61 1.42 5.96
C ASP A 85 3.75 0.60 5.32
N SER A 86 4.67 1.32 4.69
CA SER A 86 5.85 0.79 4.03
C SER A 86 6.74 -0.05 4.94
N TRP A 87 6.85 0.28 6.24
CA TRP A 87 7.77 -0.42 7.14
C TRP A 87 7.25 -1.81 7.54
N PRO A 88 6.01 -1.97 8.04
CA PRO A 88 5.43 -3.29 8.26
C PRO A 88 5.39 -4.14 6.97
N ILE A 89 5.05 -3.54 5.82
CA ILE A 89 5.00 -4.26 4.55
C ILE A 89 6.38 -4.79 4.14
N ALA A 90 7.45 -4.05 4.45
CA ALA A 90 8.80 -4.52 4.18
C ALA A 90 9.14 -5.77 5.00
N HIS A 91 8.76 -5.79 6.29
CA HIS A 91 9.05 -6.90 7.20
C HIS A 91 8.24 -8.16 6.89
N SER A 92 6.99 -8.00 6.46
CA SER A 92 6.15 -9.15 6.05
C SER A 92 6.61 -9.78 4.73
N LEU A 93 7.32 -9.02 3.90
CA LEU A 93 7.86 -9.48 2.63
C LEU A 93 9.32 -9.93 2.73
N GLU A 94 10.01 -9.75 3.86
CA GLU A 94 11.38 -10.26 4.10
C GLU A 94 11.44 -11.79 4.08
#